data_AF-A0A644X2X1-F1
#
_entry.id   AF-A0A644X2X1-F1
#
_cell.length_a   1.000
_cell.length_b   1.000
_cell.length_c   1.000
_cell.angle_alpha   90.00
_cell.angle_beta   90.00
_cell.angle_gamma   90.00
#
_symmetry.space_group_name_H-M   'P 1'
#
loop_
_entity.id
_entity.type
_entity.pdbx_description
1 polymer ?
#
loop_
_entity_poly.entity_id
_entity_poly.type
_entity_poly.pdbx_seq_one_letter_code
_entity_poly.pdbx_strand_id
1 'polypeptide(L)'
;MNLTTDKITSIKNNLFYRSLEIIPDFLTFPWHQYRGEIDTDKVNSSQAIAIDFWGCLYSSKYKNELINALFDSKAKEWSIELEYTNYELLNEPTSTQIDVLLKSSDKVIFVESKFTEKGGNCSQPPKKCNGNYQLQINPDNEIKSKCSLTGKNIRYWEFIEKVTDYKMNSEYFPCPFKGMEYQWMRNICFAKAYSEKHNGLTNETYLFYYNSPKNHISQLVNKGNYLGGLKGYLKTKFEAKSYNNCISLFIDYLKPIDLNEMNVWIELEKWMSNKDKKL
;
A
#
# COMPACT_ATOMS: atom_id res chain seq x y z
N MET A 1 -16.33 9.00 -14.87
CA MET A 1 -15.50 9.22 -16.07
C MET A 1 -15.71 8.03 -16.97
N ASN A 2 -16.03 8.24 -18.25
CA ASN A 2 -16.16 7.12 -19.17
C ASN A 2 -14.76 6.77 -19.68
N LEU A 3 -14.19 5.63 -19.25
CA LEU A 3 -12.97 5.13 -19.86
C LEU A 3 -13.23 4.88 -21.35
N THR A 4 -12.40 5.45 -22.22
CA THR A 4 -12.45 5.16 -23.65
C THR A 4 -11.79 3.82 -23.94
N THR A 5 -12.17 3.19 -25.07
CA THR A 5 -11.52 1.96 -25.55
C THR A 5 -10.02 2.13 -25.73
N ASP A 6 -9.57 3.30 -26.21
CA ASP A 6 -8.16 3.62 -26.36
C ASP A 6 -7.44 3.66 -25.01
N LYS A 7 -8.09 4.22 -23.98
CA LYS A 7 -7.51 4.27 -22.63
C LYS A 7 -7.37 2.87 -22.04
N ILE A 8 -8.39 2.02 -22.18
CA ILE A 8 -8.34 0.62 -21.76
C ILE A 8 -7.19 -0.11 -22.47
N THR A 9 -7.06 0.09 -23.78
CA THR A 9 -5.97 -0.50 -24.58
C THR A 9 -4.61 -0.04 -24.09
N SER A 10 -4.47 1.26 -23.80
CA SER A 10 -3.22 1.81 -23.27
C SER A 10 -2.88 1.27 -21.87
N ILE A 11 -3.87 1.06 -21.00
CA ILE A 11 -3.69 0.41 -19.70
C ILE A 11 -3.22 -1.03 -19.90
N LYS A 12 -3.93 -1.82 -20.73
CA LYS A 12 -3.56 -3.22 -21.02
C LYS A 12 -2.14 -3.34 -21.57
N ASN A 13 -1.72 -2.43 -22.44
CA ASN A 13 -0.36 -2.38 -22.97
C ASN A 13 0.72 -2.08 -21.91
N ASN A 14 0.32 -1.49 -20.78
CA ASN A 14 1.19 -1.25 -19.63
C ASN A 14 1.00 -2.27 -18.51
N LEU A 15 0.22 -3.34 -18.70
CA LEU A 15 0.07 -4.42 -17.71
C LEU A 15 0.68 -5.72 -18.24
N PHE A 16 1.21 -6.53 -17.33
CA PHE A 16 1.71 -7.86 -17.65
C PHE A 16 0.54 -8.76 -18.09
N TYR A 17 0.72 -9.54 -19.14
CA TYR A 17 -0.41 -10.27 -19.76
C TYR A 17 -1.16 -11.17 -18.77
N ARG A 18 -0.44 -11.84 -17.86
CA ARG A 18 -1.04 -12.76 -16.88
C ARG A 18 -1.79 -12.03 -15.77
N SER A 19 -1.47 -10.77 -15.49
CA SER A 19 -2.14 -10.04 -14.41
C SER A 19 -3.53 -9.53 -14.79
N LEU A 20 -3.94 -9.64 -16.05
CA LEU A 20 -5.21 -9.08 -16.52
C LEU A 20 -6.43 -9.78 -15.92
N GLU A 21 -6.32 -11.06 -15.54
CA GLU A 21 -7.44 -11.85 -15.01
C GLU A 21 -7.96 -11.37 -13.65
N ILE A 22 -7.14 -10.67 -12.86
CA ILE A 22 -7.57 -10.12 -11.57
C ILE A 22 -8.49 -8.89 -11.75
N ILE A 23 -8.56 -8.32 -12.95
CA ILE A 23 -9.40 -7.16 -13.27
C ILE A 23 -10.71 -7.67 -13.89
N PRO A 24 -11.81 -7.77 -13.13
CA PRO A 24 -13.07 -8.31 -13.64
C PRO A 24 -13.71 -7.40 -14.69
N ASP A 25 -13.59 -6.08 -14.53
CA ASP A 25 -14.12 -5.08 -15.44
C ASP A 25 -13.25 -3.82 -15.47
N PHE A 26 -12.69 -3.52 -16.64
CA PHE A 26 -11.84 -2.35 -16.85
C PHE A 26 -12.60 -1.02 -16.74
N LEU A 27 -13.91 -0.99 -16.93
CA LEU A 27 -14.71 0.24 -16.86
C LEU A 27 -14.97 0.69 -15.42
N THR A 28 -15.10 -0.27 -14.50
CA THR A 28 -15.45 -0.02 -13.10
C THR A 28 -14.29 -0.24 -12.12
N PHE A 29 -13.17 -0.79 -12.58
CA PHE A 29 -11.98 -0.93 -11.76
C PHE A 29 -11.53 0.44 -11.19
N PRO A 30 -11.16 0.52 -9.89
CA PRO A 30 -10.75 1.75 -9.23
C PRO A 30 -9.35 2.22 -9.65
N TRP A 31 -9.23 2.68 -10.89
CA TRP A 31 -7.98 3.22 -11.43
C TRP A 31 -7.52 4.46 -10.66
N HIS A 32 -6.22 4.53 -10.36
CA HIS A 32 -5.60 5.71 -9.77
C HIS A 32 -5.72 6.88 -10.73
N GLN A 33 -5.92 8.08 -10.18
CA GLN A 33 -6.05 9.30 -10.94
C GLN A 33 -5.05 10.34 -10.45
N TYR A 34 -4.30 10.91 -11.38
CA TYR A 34 -3.47 12.07 -11.14
C TYR A 34 -4.03 13.27 -11.91
N ARG A 35 -4.42 14.31 -11.17
CA ARG A 35 -5.05 15.53 -11.71
C ARG A 35 -6.29 15.25 -12.57
N GLY A 36 -7.08 14.26 -12.16
CA GLY A 36 -8.30 13.85 -12.86
C GLY A 36 -8.06 12.94 -14.07
N GLU A 37 -6.83 12.53 -14.36
CA GLU A 37 -6.52 11.60 -15.44
C GLU A 37 -6.04 10.27 -14.87
N ILE A 38 -6.52 9.15 -15.44
CA ILE A 38 -6.01 7.83 -15.07
C ILE A 38 -4.55 7.73 -15.48
N ASP A 39 -3.68 7.28 -14.59
CA ASP A 39 -2.24 7.22 -14.81
C ASP A 39 -1.67 5.79 -14.85
N THR A 40 -2.52 4.77 -14.73
CA THR A 40 -2.11 3.35 -14.78
C THR A 40 -1.52 2.93 -16.12
N ASP A 41 -1.81 3.67 -17.20
CA ASP A 41 -1.19 3.48 -18.51
C ASP A 41 0.26 4.00 -18.57
N LYS A 42 0.71 4.74 -17.55
CA LYS A 42 2.07 5.29 -17.50
C LYS A 42 3.05 4.25 -16.98
N VAL A 43 4.21 4.21 -17.62
CA VAL A 43 5.28 3.25 -17.31
C VAL A 43 5.75 3.32 -15.85
N ASN A 44 5.60 4.48 -15.20
CA ASN A 44 6.04 4.74 -13.84
C ASN A 44 4.96 4.54 -12.76
N SER A 45 3.79 4.01 -13.13
CA SER A 45 2.64 3.85 -12.21
C SER A 45 2.87 2.78 -11.14
N SER A 46 2.72 3.17 -9.87
CA SER A 46 2.67 2.23 -8.74
C SER A 46 1.53 1.22 -8.84
N GLN A 47 0.33 1.66 -9.26
CA GLN A 47 -0.81 0.77 -9.43
C GLN A 47 -0.52 -0.30 -10.51
N ALA A 48 0.11 0.08 -11.63
CA ALA A 48 0.44 -0.87 -12.68
C ALA A 48 1.38 -1.98 -12.19
N ILE A 49 2.42 -1.66 -11.42
CA ILE A 49 3.34 -2.69 -10.89
C ILE A 49 2.70 -3.54 -9.78
N ALA A 50 1.77 -2.98 -9.02
CA ALA A 50 0.99 -3.74 -8.04
C ALA A 50 0.11 -4.77 -8.75
N ILE A 51 -0.64 -4.33 -9.77
CA ILE A 51 -1.44 -5.23 -10.61
C ILE A 51 -0.55 -6.29 -11.25
N ASP A 52 0.58 -5.91 -11.87
CA ASP A 52 1.48 -6.85 -12.54
C ASP A 52 1.90 -8.01 -11.62
N PHE A 53 2.36 -7.71 -10.40
CA PHE A 53 2.82 -8.73 -9.47
C PHE A 53 1.69 -9.52 -8.84
N TRP A 54 0.71 -8.83 -8.24
CA TRP A 54 -0.36 -9.49 -7.47
C TRP A 54 -1.42 -10.14 -8.35
N GLY A 55 -1.66 -9.59 -9.54
CA GLY A 55 -2.48 -10.23 -10.57
C GLY A 55 -1.81 -11.47 -11.16
N CYS A 56 -0.49 -11.43 -11.42
CA CYS A 56 0.24 -12.63 -11.84
C CYS A 56 0.17 -13.73 -10.76
N LEU A 57 0.33 -13.36 -9.48
CA LEU A 57 0.18 -14.28 -8.35
C LEU A 57 -1.23 -14.84 -8.24
N TYR A 58 -2.26 -14.03 -8.45
CA TYR A 58 -3.66 -14.44 -8.40
C TYR A 58 -3.96 -15.57 -9.40
N SER A 59 -3.43 -15.45 -10.62
CA SER A 59 -3.58 -16.46 -11.69
C SER A 59 -2.64 -17.65 -11.54
N SER A 60 -1.80 -17.69 -10.51
CA SER A 60 -0.92 -18.83 -10.24
C SER A 60 -1.68 -19.97 -9.58
N LYS A 61 -1.47 -21.21 -10.06
CA LYS A 61 -1.95 -22.40 -9.35
C LYS A 61 -1.24 -22.63 -8.01
N TYR A 62 -0.10 -21.97 -7.79
CA TYR A 62 0.67 -21.99 -6.53
C TYR A 62 0.43 -20.73 -5.68
N LYS A 63 -0.63 -19.95 -5.96
CA LYS A 63 -0.96 -18.69 -5.27
C LYS A 63 -0.83 -18.82 -3.75
N ASN A 64 -1.44 -19.85 -3.16
CA ASN A 64 -1.48 -19.99 -1.70
C ASN A 64 -0.09 -20.31 -1.13
N GLU A 65 0.66 -21.20 -1.77
CA GLU A 65 2.01 -21.60 -1.39
C GLU A 65 2.99 -20.44 -1.49
N LEU A 66 2.90 -19.65 -2.56
CA LEU A 66 3.77 -18.50 -2.78
C LEU A 66 3.46 -17.36 -1.80
N ILE A 67 2.19 -17.10 -1.47
CA ILE A 67 1.82 -16.14 -0.40
C ILE A 67 2.35 -16.65 0.95
N ASN A 68 2.20 -17.94 1.24
CA ASN A 68 2.73 -18.54 2.46
C ASN A 68 4.26 -18.41 2.56
N ALA A 69 4.98 -18.65 1.48
CA ALA A 69 6.44 -18.45 1.41
C ALA A 69 6.83 -16.98 1.60
N LEU A 70 6.05 -16.04 1.06
CA LEU A 70 6.33 -14.61 1.13
C LEU A 70 6.15 -14.03 2.54
N PHE A 71 5.21 -14.57 3.32
CA PHE A 71 4.78 -14.02 4.61
C PHE A 71 4.98 -14.95 5.80
N ASP A 72 5.69 -16.06 5.62
CA ASP A 72 5.89 -17.12 6.61
C ASP A 72 4.56 -17.55 7.26
N SER A 73 3.62 -17.94 6.40
CA SER A 73 2.28 -18.38 6.79
C SER A 73 2.04 -19.85 6.43
N LYS A 74 0.99 -20.42 7.01
CA LYS A 74 0.51 -21.79 6.73
C LYS A 74 -1.00 -21.79 6.40
N ALA A 75 -1.54 -20.64 6.03
CA ALA A 75 -2.95 -20.53 5.68
C ALA A 75 -3.24 -21.37 4.44
N LYS A 76 -4.36 -22.10 4.46
CA LYS A 76 -4.75 -22.98 3.36
C LYS A 76 -5.18 -22.19 2.13
N GLU A 77 -5.92 -21.12 2.36
CA GLU A 77 -6.51 -20.32 1.30
C GLU A 77 -6.29 -18.84 1.52
N TRP A 78 -5.95 -18.17 0.43
CA TRP A 78 -5.79 -16.73 0.33
C TRP A 78 -6.67 -16.16 -0.77
N SER A 79 -7.36 -15.07 -0.46
CA SER A 79 -7.93 -14.17 -1.45
C SER A 79 -7.01 -12.97 -1.65
N ILE A 80 -6.94 -12.49 -2.90
CA ILE A 80 -6.23 -11.26 -3.29
C ILE A 80 -7.29 -10.30 -3.80
N GLU A 81 -7.34 -9.12 -3.22
CA GLU A 81 -8.22 -8.04 -3.64
C GLU A 81 -7.37 -6.80 -3.91
N LEU A 82 -7.45 -6.25 -5.11
CA LEU A 82 -6.74 -5.02 -5.47
C LEU A 82 -7.60 -3.81 -5.16
N GLU A 83 -6.94 -2.72 -4.78
CA GLU A 83 -7.56 -1.40 -4.63
C GLU A 83 -8.78 -1.42 -3.70
N TYR A 84 -8.63 -2.12 -2.57
CA TYR A 84 -9.66 -2.23 -1.56
C TYR A 84 -9.97 -0.85 -0.99
N THR A 85 -11.25 -0.49 -0.95
CA THR A 85 -11.69 0.80 -0.40
C THR A 85 -12.66 0.66 0.77
N ASN A 86 -12.55 1.56 1.75
CA ASN A 86 -13.51 1.67 2.83
C ASN A 86 -13.52 3.10 3.41
N TYR A 87 -14.70 3.72 3.50
CA TYR A 87 -14.84 5.08 4.06
C TYR A 87 -15.16 5.09 5.57
N GLU A 88 -15.76 4.01 6.10
CA GLU A 88 -16.33 3.98 7.45
C GLU A 88 -15.29 3.84 8.56
N LEU A 89 -14.27 3.01 8.36
CA LEU A 89 -13.41 2.54 9.44
C LEU A 89 -12.66 3.69 10.14
N LEU A 90 -12.11 4.62 9.36
CA LEU A 90 -11.35 5.76 9.86
C LEU A 90 -12.10 7.08 9.76
N ASN A 91 -13.35 7.05 9.28
CA ASN A 91 -14.19 8.22 9.00
C ASN A 91 -13.45 9.27 8.13
N GLU A 92 -12.80 8.81 7.07
CA GLU A 92 -12.13 9.69 6.11
C GLU A 92 -13.16 10.29 5.14
N PRO A 93 -13.05 11.58 4.76
CA PRO A 93 -13.95 12.18 3.77
C PRO A 93 -13.88 11.53 2.39
N THR A 94 -12.75 10.91 2.07
CA THR A 94 -12.53 10.09 0.88
C THR A 94 -12.13 8.72 1.37
N SER A 95 -12.66 7.65 0.75
CA SER A 95 -12.40 6.28 1.16
C SER A 95 -10.91 6.01 1.37
N THR A 96 -10.58 5.30 2.46
CA THR A 96 -9.26 4.69 2.57
C THR A 96 -9.09 3.72 1.42
N GLN A 97 -7.96 3.80 0.73
CA GLN A 97 -7.63 2.95 -0.40
C GLN A 97 -6.35 2.20 -0.06
N ILE A 98 -6.42 0.88 -0.17
CA ILE A 98 -5.33 -0.06 0.06
C ILE A 98 -5.04 -0.75 -1.27
N ASP A 99 -3.80 -0.67 -1.73
CA ASP A 99 -3.44 -1.18 -3.07
C ASP A 99 -3.69 -2.69 -3.18
N VAL A 100 -3.38 -3.45 -2.12
CA VAL A 100 -3.68 -4.89 -2.07
C VAL A 100 -4.09 -5.33 -0.67
N LEU A 101 -5.18 -6.08 -0.62
CA LEU A 101 -5.66 -6.76 0.57
C LEU A 101 -5.58 -8.27 0.36
N LEU A 102 -4.80 -8.97 1.19
CA LEU A 102 -4.75 -10.42 1.22
C LEU A 102 -5.52 -10.92 2.44
N LYS A 103 -6.48 -11.83 2.24
CA LYS A 103 -7.29 -12.38 3.34
C LYS A 103 -7.22 -13.90 3.37
N SER A 104 -7.01 -14.43 4.56
CA SER A 104 -7.20 -15.82 4.95
C SER A 104 -8.20 -15.88 6.12
N SER A 105 -8.47 -17.07 6.66
CA SER A 105 -9.41 -17.25 7.76
C SER A 105 -8.98 -16.62 9.09
N ASP A 106 -7.69 -16.45 9.31
CA ASP A 106 -7.08 -16.02 10.59
C ASP A 106 -6.15 -14.81 10.45
N LYS A 107 -5.75 -14.48 9.22
CA LYS A 107 -4.80 -13.40 8.92
C LYS A 107 -5.25 -12.54 7.76
N VAL A 108 -5.07 -11.23 7.91
CA VAL A 108 -5.25 -10.22 6.86
C VAL A 108 -3.96 -9.42 6.68
N ILE A 109 -3.57 -9.18 5.43
CA ILE A 109 -2.36 -8.44 5.08
C ILE A 109 -2.73 -7.26 4.20
N PHE A 110 -2.24 -6.08 4.58
CA PHE A 110 -2.44 -4.83 3.86
C PHE A 110 -1.14 -4.43 3.18
N VAL A 111 -1.18 -4.16 1.88
CA VAL A 111 0.00 -3.77 1.10
C VAL A 111 -0.20 -2.40 0.50
N GLU A 112 0.82 -1.57 0.65
CA GLU A 112 1.03 -0.33 -0.09
C GLU A 112 2.17 -0.55 -1.09
N SER A 113 2.01 -0.07 -2.31
CA SER A 113 2.93 -0.26 -3.43
C SER A 113 3.56 1.05 -3.85
N LYS A 114 4.88 1.04 -4.05
CA LYS A 114 5.64 2.22 -4.50
C LYS A 114 6.61 1.90 -5.62
N PHE A 115 6.47 2.59 -6.76
CA PHE A 115 7.41 2.48 -7.87
C PHE A 115 8.37 3.67 -7.96
N THR A 116 7.86 4.88 -8.20
CA THR A 116 8.68 6.08 -8.41
C THR A 116 8.30 7.21 -7.46
N GLU A 117 7.10 7.12 -6.91
CA GLU A 117 6.45 8.09 -6.07
C GLU A 117 7.04 8.07 -4.66
N LYS A 118 7.03 9.23 -4.02
CA LYS A 118 7.38 9.35 -2.60
C LYS A 118 6.18 8.94 -1.74
N GLY A 119 6.43 8.68 -0.47
CA GLY A 119 5.34 8.58 0.51
C GLY A 119 4.59 9.91 0.64
N GLY A 120 3.27 9.84 0.77
CA GLY A 120 2.41 11.01 0.90
C GLY A 120 2.57 11.70 2.26
N ASN A 121 2.73 13.03 2.24
CA ASN A 121 2.77 13.84 3.44
C ASN A 121 1.36 14.21 3.93
N CYS A 122 1.24 14.60 5.20
CA CYS A 122 0.02 15.19 5.71
C CYS A 122 -0.25 16.54 5.01
N SER A 123 -1.45 16.69 4.43
CA SER A 123 -1.85 17.89 3.67
C SER A 123 -2.32 19.07 4.54
N GLN A 124 -2.41 18.89 5.86
CA GLN A 124 -2.94 19.92 6.76
C GLN A 124 -1.95 21.07 7.04
N PRO A 125 -0.67 20.83 7.35
CA PRO A 125 0.27 21.91 7.65
C PRO A 125 0.73 22.69 6.41
N PRO A 126 1.10 23.98 6.54
CA PRO A 126 0.86 24.86 7.69
C PRO A 126 -0.54 25.50 7.66
N LYS A 127 -1.33 25.28 6.60
CA LYS A 127 -2.55 26.05 6.32
C LYS A 127 -3.69 25.75 7.28
N LYS A 128 -3.83 24.49 7.72
CA LYS A 128 -4.94 23.98 8.53
C LYS A 128 -4.51 23.53 9.93
N CYS A 129 -3.20 23.55 10.18
CA CYS A 129 -2.56 23.35 11.49
C CYS A 129 -1.10 23.83 11.46
N ASN A 130 -0.49 24.06 12.61
CA ASN A 130 0.88 24.55 12.74
C ASN A 130 1.97 23.49 12.48
N GLY A 131 1.60 22.23 12.23
CA GLY A 131 2.54 21.12 11.99
C GLY A 131 3.11 20.45 13.25
N ASN A 132 2.70 20.88 14.44
CA ASN A 132 2.94 20.20 15.71
C ASN A 132 1.67 19.43 16.13
N TYR A 133 1.84 18.39 16.95
CA TYR A 133 0.72 17.76 17.64
C TYR A 133 0.57 18.41 19.02
N GLN A 134 -0.20 19.48 19.07
CA GLN A 134 -0.47 20.27 20.27
C GLN A 134 -1.84 20.95 20.10
N LEU A 135 -2.45 21.36 21.21
CA LEU A 135 -3.78 21.94 21.18
C LEU A 135 -3.79 23.22 20.32
N GLN A 136 -4.67 23.26 19.32
CA GLN A 136 -4.78 24.37 18.37
C GLN A 136 -6.22 24.47 17.84
N ILE A 137 -6.56 25.60 17.21
CA ILE A 137 -7.85 25.82 16.56
C ILE A 137 -7.62 25.67 15.05
N ASN A 138 -8.39 24.81 14.40
CA ASN A 138 -8.34 24.66 12.95
C ASN A 138 -9.05 25.85 12.28
N PRO A 139 -8.38 26.62 11.40
CA PRO A 139 -8.96 27.80 10.78
C PRO A 139 -10.13 27.50 9.82
N ASP A 140 -10.25 26.27 9.31
CA ASP A 140 -11.33 25.91 8.37
C ASP A 140 -12.68 25.67 9.06
N ASN A 141 -12.67 25.21 10.32
CA ASN A 141 -13.89 24.74 11.00
C ASN A 141 -13.99 25.17 12.47
N GLU A 142 -13.05 25.97 12.96
CA GLU A 142 -13.00 26.53 14.32
C GLU A 142 -12.96 25.49 15.46
N ILE A 143 -12.76 24.21 15.14
CA ILE A 143 -12.71 23.15 16.14
C ILE A 143 -11.33 23.12 16.82
N LYS A 144 -11.35 23.16 18.16
CA LYS A 144 -10.17 23.04 19.01
C LYS A 144 -9.76 21.57 19.16
N SER A 145 -8.58 21.20 18.70
CA SER A 145 -8.04 19.83 18.78
C SER A 145 -6.51 19.81 18.69
N LYS A 146 -5.85 18.71 19.07
CA LYS A 146 -4.39 18.59 18.91
C LYS A 146 -3.94 18.35 17.47
N CYS A 147 -4.80 17.72 16.67
CA CYS A 147 -4.58 17.44 15.26
C CYS A 147 -5.80 17.90 14.46
N SER A 148 -5.57 18.69 13.40
CA SER A 148 -6.64 19.17 12.51
C SER A 148 -7.51 18.04 11.92
N LEU A 149 -6.94 16.85 11.70
CA LEU A 149 -7.68 15.68 11.21
C LEU A 149 -8.65 15.13 12.27
N THR A 150 -8.23 15.09 13.54
CA THR A 150 -9.12 14.75 14.66
C THR A 150 -10.23 15.79 14.81
N GLY A 151 -9.92 17.07 14.65
CA GLY A 151 -10.92 18.14 14.60
C GLY A 151 -11.89 18.04 13.40
N LYS A 152 -11.63 17.16 12.43
CA LYS A 152 -12.52 16.79 11.31
C LYS A 152 -13.19 15.43 11.52
N ASN A 153 -13.14 14.92 12.75
CA ASN A 153 -13.67 13.61 13.13
C ASN A 153 -12.98 12.42 12.45
N ILE A 154 -11.74 12.57 11.96
CA ILE A 154 -10.95 11.46 11.41
C ILE A 154 -10.25 10.72 12.57
N ARG A 155 -10.35 9.39 12.53
CA ARG A 155 -10.16 8.53 13.71
C ARG A 155 -8.73 8.02 13.93
N TYR A 156 -7.73 8.51 13.20
CA TYR A 156 -6.34 7.99 13.31
C TYR A 156 -5.85 7.93 14.77
N TRP A 157 -6.03 9.01 15.54
CA TRP A 157 -5.55 9.08 16.93
C TRP A 157 -6.30 8.15 17.90
N GLU A 158 -7.45 7.57 17.52
CA GLU A 158 -8.11 6.50 18.28
C GLU A 158 -7.35 5.17 18.19
N PHE A 159 -6.58 4.97 17.12
CA PHE A 159 -5.83 3.74 16.85
C PHE A 159 -4.33 3.90 17.05
N ILE A 160 -3.78 5.12 16.97
CA ILE A 160 -2.34 5.38 17.08
C ILE A 160 -1.73 4.78 18.36
N GLU A 161 -2.37 4.87 19.54
CA GLU A 161 -1.79 4.29 20.76
C GLU A 161 -1.80 2.75 20.76
N LYS A 162 -2.70 2.15 19.99
CA LYS A 162 -2.82 0.68 19.85
C LYS A 162 -1.74 0.12 18.93
N VAL A 163 -1.26 0.93 17.98
CA VAL A 163 -0.31 0.51 16.94
C VAL A 163 1.07 1.13 17.08
N THR A 164 1.21 2.14 17.95
CA THR A 164 2.47 2.81 18.25
C THR A 164 2.62 3.15 19.74
N ASP A 165 3.82 3.56 20.15
CA ASP A 165 4.09 4.10 21.48
C ASP A 165 3.73 5.59 21.64
N TYR A 166 3.32 6.27 20.56
CA TYR A 166 2.79 7.63 20.65
C TYR A 166 1.51 7.67 21.48
N LYS A 167 1.32 8.78 22.21
CA LYS A 167 0.24 9.00 23.17
C LYS A 167 -0.61 10.19 22.74
N MET A 168 -1.92 10.00 22.68
CA MET A 168 -2.90 11.02 22.33
C MET A 168 -2.87 12.20 23.33
N ASN A 169 -2.59 11.90 24.60
CA ASN A 169 -2.52 12.93 25.65
C ASN A 169 -1.17 13.66 25.72
N SER A 170 -0.15 13.23 24.97
CA SER A 170 1.14 13.93 24.86
C SER A 170 1.13 15.02 23.77
N GLU A 171 2.19 15.82 23.74
CA GLU A 171 2.44 16.79 22.67
C GLU A 171 3.71 16.40 21.91
N TYR A 172 3.76 16.71 20.61
CA TYR A 172 4.90 16.39 19.75
C TYR A 172 5.30 17.56 18.85
N PHE A 173 6.61 17.86 18.87
CA PHE A 173 7.24 18.99 18.19
C PHE A 173 8.45 18.49 17.40
N PRO A 174 8.35 18.26 16.07
CA PRO A 174 7.15 18.36 15.23
C PRO A 174 6.16 17.21 15.43
N CYS A 175 4.99 17.28 14.79
CA CYS A 175 4.07 16.14 14.69
C CYS A 175 4.78 14.94 14.03
N PRO A 176 4.72 13.73 14.61
CA PRO A 176 5.41 12.55 14.07
C PRO A 176 4.85 12.07 12.72
N PHE A 177 3.65 12.54 12.36
CA PHE A 177 2.97 12.19 11.11
C PHE A 177 2.88 13.38 10.14
N LYS A 178 3.80 14.35 10.24
CA LYS A 178 3.83 15.49 9.31
C LYS A 178 4.39 15.09 7.93
N GLY A 179 5.40 14.22 7.92
CA GLY A 179 6.09 13.75 6.72
C GLY A 179 5.43 12.53 6.09
N MET A 180 6.25 11.72 5.39
CA MET A 180 5.82 10.51 4.70
C MET A 180 5.26 9.44 5.64
N GLU A 181 5.61 9.52 6.93
CA GLU A 181 5.06 8.70 8.01
C GLU A 181 3.54 8.81 8.09
N TYR A 182 2.96 9.90 7.60
CA TYR A 182 1.51 10.05 7.47
C TYR A 182 0.88 8.90 6.67
N GLN A 183 1.43 8.58 5.50
CA GLN A 183 0.86 7.53 4.65
C GLN A 183 0.98 6.15 5.29
N TRP A 184 2.12 5.85 5.94
CA TRP A 184 2.30 4.60 6.66
C TRP A 184 1.33 4.49 7.84
N MET A 185 1.24 5.55 8.65
CA MET A 185 0.33 5.62 9.80
C MET A 185 -1.12 5.40 9.38
N ARG A 186 -1.55 5.99 8.25
CA ARG A 186 -2.90 5.80 7.71
C ARG A 186 -3.21 4.32 7.47
N ASN A 187 -2.33 3.61 6.78
CA ASN A 187 -2.53 2.18 6.48
C ASN A 187 -2.44 1.30 7.74
N ILE A 188 -1.54 1.62 8.67
CA ILE A 188 -1.42 0.89 9.95
C ILE A 188 -2.68 1.08 10.82
N CYS A 189 -3.19 2.32 10.93
CA CYS A 189 -4.43 2.60 11.65
C CYS A 189 -5.61 1.89 10.99
N PHE A 190 -5.66 1.89 9.66
CA PHE A 190 -6.69 1.19 8.90
C PHE A 190 -6.67 -0.32 9.17
N ALA A 191 -5.49 -0.94 9.11
CA ALA A 191 -5.30 -2.36 9.38
C ALA A 191 -5.80 -2.74 10.78
N LYS A 192 -5.50 -1.92 11.79
CA LYS A 192 -5.98 -2.13 13.15
C LYS A 192 -7.49 -1.95 13.28
N ALA A 193 -8.07 -0.91 12.67
CA ALA A 193 -9.50 -0.69 12.67
C ALA A 193 -10.26 -1.84 11.98
N TYR A 194 -9.73 -2.32 10.84
CA TYR A 194 -10.26 -3.46 10.11
C TYR A 194 -10.23 -4.73 10.96
N SER A 195 -9.09 -5.03 11.60
CA SER A 195 -8.93 -6.17 12.50
C SER A 195 -9.95 -6.15 13.63
N GLU A 196 -10.16 -5.01 14.29
CA GLU A 196 -11.15 -4.89 15.37
C GLU A 196 -12.59 -5.07 14.87
N LYS A 197 -12.93 -4.58 13.67
CA LYS A 197 -14.26 -4.81 13.05
C LYS A 197 -14.51 -6.28 12.69
N HIS A 198 -13.44 -7.05 12.45
CA HIS A 198 -13.52 -8.46 12.04
C HIS A 198 -12.97 -9.39 13.12
N ASN A 199 -13.50 -9.28 14.34
CA ASN A 199 -13.24 -10.22 15.46
C ASN A 199 -11.76 -10.37 15.85
N GLY A 200 -10.94 -9.33 15.66
CA GLY A 200 -9.55 -9.34 16.07
C GLY A 200 -8.63 -10.18 15.19
N LEU A 201 -8.96 -10.36 13.90
CA LEU A 201 -8.07 -11.04 12.93
C LEU A 201 -6.63 -10.51 13.03
N THR A 202 -5.66 -11.42 12.96
CA THR A 202 -4.25 -11.02 12.91
C THR A 202 -4.03 -10.14 11.70
N ASN A 203 -3.49 -8.95 11.89
CA ASN A 203 -3.22 -8.02 10.79
C ASN A 203 -1.73 -7.69 10.70
N GLU A 204 -1.25 -7.57 9.47
CA GLU A 204 0.09 -7.10 9.16
C GLU A 204 0.02 -6.08 8.02
N THR A 205 0.93 -5.11 8.03
CA THR A 205 1.04 -4.12 6.95
C THR A 205 2.40 -4.25 6.29
N TYR A 206 2.46 -4.08 4.98
CA TYR A 206 3.70 -4.12 4.23
C TYR A 206 3.79 -2.98 3.23
N LEU A 207 5.01 -2.50 3.05
CA LEU A 207 5.40 -1.63 1.94
C LEU A 207 6.07 -2.48 0.87
N PHE A 208 5.42 -2.65 -0.26
CA PHE A 208 6.03 -3.23 -1.45
C PHE A 208 6.61 -2.13 -2.32
N TYR A 209 7.84 -2.32 -2.79
CA TYR A 209 8.49 -1.34 -3.64
C TYR A 209 9.33 -1.99 -4.74
N TYR A 210 9.52 -1.30 -5.86
CA TYR A 210 10.49 -1.76 -6.85
C TYR A 210 11.89 -1.31 -6.45
N ASN A 211 12.85 -2.24 -6.32
CA ASN A 211 14.21 -1.91 -5.92
C ASN A 211 15.00 -1.37 -7.11
N SER A 212 15.15 -0.05 -7.17
CA SER A 212 15.86 0.67 -8.22
C SER A 212 16.50 1.93 -7.66
N PRO A 213 17.70 2.33 -8.12
CA PRO A 213 18.30 3.60 -7.72
C PRO A 213 17.44 4.81 -8.09
N LYS A 214 16.50 4.68 -9.04
CA LYS A 214 15.56 5.72 -9.45
C LYS A 214 14.39 5.88 -8.48
N ASN A 215 14.11 4.86 -7.67
CA ASN A 215 13.01 4.88 -6.70
C ASN A 215 13.45 5.48 -5.37
N HIS A 216 12.81 6.57 -4.94
CA HIS A 216 13.08 7.21 -3.65
C HIS A 216 12.87 6.27 -2.46
N ILE A 217 11.82 5.45 -2.50
CA ILE A 217 11.52 4.48 -1.43
C ILE A 217 12.61 3.41 -1.35
N SER A 218 13.10 2.89 -2.48
CA SER A 218 14.24 1.96 -2.49
C SER A 218 15.46 2.56 -1.78
N GLN A 219 15.81 3.82 -2.07
CA GLN A 219 16.93 4.49 -1.40
C GLN A 219 16.72 4.62 0.13
N LEU A 220 15.49 4.91 0.56
CA LEU A 220 15.16 5.00 1.99
C LEU A 220 15.20 3.65 2.69
N VAL A 221 14.71 2.59 2.03
CA VAL A 221 14.75 1.23 2.57
C VAL A 221 16.19 0.75 2.70
N ASN A 222 17.03 0.97 1.68
CA ASN A 222 18.46 0.61 1.70
C ASN A 222 19.24 1.32 2.83
N LYS A 223 18.81 2.53 3.21
CA LYS A 223 19.38 3.28 4.35
C LYS A 223 18.72 2.95 5.70
N GLY A 224 17.69 2.09 5.72
CA GLY A 224 16.94 1.76 6.93
C GLY A 224 16.10 2.91 7.51
N ASN A 225 15.69 3.86 6.66
CA ASN A 225 15.04 5.13 7.04
C ASN A 225 13.62 5.29 6.48
N TYR A 226 13.06 4.29 5.79
CA TYR A 226 11.72 4.38 5.19
C TYR A 226 10.58 4.61 6.20
N LEU A 227 10.77 4.19 7.45
CA LEU A 227 9.84 4.44 8.56
C LEU A 227 9.97 5.84 9.17
N GLY A 228 11.07 6.56 8.90
CA GLY A 228 11.34 7.85 9.52
C GLY A 228 11.13 7.83 11.03
N GLY A 229 10.30 8.74 11.54
CA GLY A 229 9.95 8.86 12.97
C GLY A 229 9.12 7.71 13.55
N LEU A 230 8.59 6.79 12.73
CA LEU A 230 7.91 5.58 13.22
C LEU A 230 8.88 4.49 13.68
N LYS A 231 10.15 4.57 13.26
CA LYS A 231 11.15 3.55 13.58
C LYS A 231 11.34 3.46 15.10
N GLY A 232 11.14 2.26 15.66
CA GLY A 232 11.24 2.01 17.10
C GLY A 232 10.00 2.39 17.91
N TYR A 233 8.94 2.91 17.27
CA TYR A 233 7.67 3.25 17.94
C TYR A 233 6.52 2.31 17.56
N LEU A 234 6.67 1.45 16.54
CA LEU A 234 5.59 0.56 16.09
C LEU A 234 5.40 -0.64 17.03
N LYS A 235 4.14 -0.93 17.34
CA LYS A 235 3.69 -2.13 18.08
C LYS A 235 3.18 -3.25 17.17
N THR A 236 2.90 -2.92 15.91
CA THR A 236 2.38 -3.83 14.90
C THR A 236 3.40 -4.03 13.79
N LYS A 237 3.28 -5.13 13.05
CA LYS A 237 4.18 -5.43 11.94
C LYS A 237 3.98 -4.43 10.79
N PHE A 238 5.06 -3.74 10.44
CA PHE A 238 5.20 -2.98 9.21
C PHE A 238 6.59 -3.25 8.62
N GLU A 239 6.63 -3.90 7.46
CA GLU A 239 7.90 -4.28 6.83
C GLU A 239 7.92 -3.88 5.35
N ALA A 240 9.11 -3.53 4.86
CA ALA A 240 9.33 -3.28 3.44
C ALA A 240 9.83 -4.54 2.72
N LYS A 241 9.22 -4.89 1.59
CA LYS A 241 9.64 -5.98 0.69
C LYS A 241 9.80 -5.44 -0.73
N SER A 242 10.86 -5.85 -1.43
CA SER A 242 11.02 -5.44 -2.83
C SER A 242 10.35 -6.42 -3.77
N TYR A 243 9.66 -5.93 -4.79
CA TYR A 243 9.09 -6.78 -5.85
C TYR A 243 10.15 -7.68 -6.49
N ASN A 244 11.35 -7.15 -6.72
CA ASN A 244 12.48 -7.91 -7.26
C ASN A 244 12.81 -9.15 -6.41
N ASN A 245 13.00 -8.99 -5.10
CA ASN A 245 13.37 -10.10 -4.22
C ASN A 245 12.22 -11.11 -4.09
N CYS A 246 10.97 -10.64 -4.08
CA CYS A 246 9.80 -11.50 -4.05
C CYS A 246 9.69 -12.36 -5.32
N ILE A 247 9.97 -11.78 -6.49
CA ILE A 247 9.99 -12.54 -7.75
C ILE A 247 11.13 -13.57 -7.73
N SER A 248 12.34 -13.20 -7.30
CA SER A 248 13.45 -14.17 -7.18
C SER A 248 13.11 -15.32 -6.23
N LEU A 249 12.46 -15.03 -5.10
CA LEU A 249 11.98 -16.05 -4.16
C LEU A 249 11.02 -17.04 -4.84
N PHE A 250 10.10 -16.54 -5.66
CA PHE A 250 9.13 -17.41 -6.36
C PHE A 250 9.78 -18.23 -7.45
N ILE A 251 10.73 -17.65 -8.20
CA ILE A 251 11.54 -18.39 -9.18
C ILE A 251 12.28 -19.54 -8.49
N ASP A 252 12.96 -19.28 -7.37
CA ASP A 252 13.70 -20.29 -6.62
C ASP A 252 12.78 -21.38 -6.05
N TYR A 253 11.61 -20.99 -5.53
CA TYR A 253 10.60 -21.92 -5.02
C TYR A 253 10.08 -22.85 -6.13
N LEU A 254 9.83 -22.31 -7.33
CA LEU A 254 9.21 -23.06 -8.43
C LEU A 254 10.22 -23.86 -9.26
N LYS A 255 11.50 -23.50 -9.23
CA LYS A 255 12.56 -24.14 -10.02
C LYS A 255 12.60 -25.68 -9.90
N PRO A 256 12.46 -26.30 -8.70
CA PRO A 256 12.41 -27.75 -8.60
C PRO A 256 11.00 -28.35 -8.79
N ILE A 257 9.95 -27.52 -8.92
CA ILE A 257 8.54 -27.96 -8.86
C ILE A 257 7.85 -27.85 -10.22
N ASP A 258 7.95 -26.70 -10.86
CA ASP A 258 7.23 -26.37 -12.10
C ASP A 258 7.99 -25.32 -12.90
N LEU A 259 8.72 -25.80 -13.91
CA LEU A 259 9.50 -24.93 -14.80
C LEU A 259 8.63 -24.01 -15.66
N ASN A 260 7.40 -24.41 -16.00
CA ASN A 260 6.51 -23.59 -16.81
C ASN A 260 6.01 -22.39 -15.99
N GLU A 261 5.58 -22.64 -14.76
CA GLU A 261 5.19 -21.56 -13.85
C GLU A 261 6.39 -20.66 -13.53
N MET A 262 7.56 -21.24 -13.24
CA MET A 262 8.80 -20.50 -12.99
C MET A 262 9.13 -19.55 -14.15
N ASN A 263 8.97 -20.00 -15.41
CA ASN A 263 9.24 -19.17 -16.58
C ASN A 263 8.34 -17.93 -16.66
N VAL A 264 7.08 -18.00 -16.22
CA VAL A 264 6.21 -16.82 -16.14
C VAL A 264 6.77 -15.79 -15.17
N TRP A 265 7.31 -16.22 -14.02
CA TRP A 265 7.93 -15.31 -13.06
C TRP A 265 9.20 -14.66 -13.61
N ILE A 266 9.98 -15.38 -14.43
CA ILE A 266 11.12 -14.82 -15.17
C ILE A 266 10.64 -13.79 -16.21
N GLU A 267 9.53 -14.04 -16.90
CA GLU A 267 8.93 -13.07 -17.82
C GLU A 267 8.45 -11.80 -17.09
N LEU A 268 7.81 -11.95 -15.93
CA LEU A 268 7.40 -10.83 -15.09
C LEU A 268 8.61 -10.02 -14.60
N GLU A 269 9.69 -10.69 -14.17
CA GLU A 269 10.94 -10.02 -13.79
C GLU A 269 11.47 -9.12 -14.93
N LYS A 270 11.55 -9.69 -16.14
CA LYS A 270 11.98 -8.97 -17.35
C LYS A 270 11.03 -7.81 -17.67
N TRP A 271 9.72 -8.03 -17.56
CA TRP A 271 8.69 -7.02 -17.78
C TRP A 271 8.88 -5.81 -16.86
N MET A 272 8.98 -6.03 -15.55
CA MET A 272 9.17 -4.96 -14.57
C MET A 272 10.53 -4.28 -14.72
N SER A 273 11.60 -5.04 -15.03
CA SER A 273 12.92 -4.46 -15.35
C SER A 273 12.88 -3.56 -16.57
N ASN A 274 12.13 -3.94 -17.60
CA ASN A 274 11.97 -3.11 -18.80
C ASN A 274 11.17 -1.83 -18.52
N LYS A 275 10.22 -1.85 -17.59
CA LYS A 275 9.55 -0.62 -17.12
C LYS A 275 10.56 0.32 -16.46
N ASP A 276 11.36 -0.18 -15.52
CA ASP A 276 12.37 0.64 -14.82
C ASP A 276 13.43 1.23 -15.76
N LYS A 277 13.84 0.48 -16.79
CA LYS A 277 14.78 0.99 -17.82
C LYS A 277 14.22 2.16 -18.63
N LYS A 278 12.90 2.24 -18.80
CA LYS A 278 12.22 3.30 -19.56
C LYS A 278 11.98 4.58 -18.75
N LEU A 279 12.20 4.54 -17.42
CA LEU A 279 12.15 5.71 -16.53
C LEU A 279 13.38 6.60 -16.68
#